data_AF-R7U6M3-F1
#
_entry.id   AF-R7U6M3-F1
#
_cell.length_a   1.000
_cell.length_b   1.000
_cell.length_c   1.000
_cell.angle_alpha   90.00
_cell.angle_beta   90.00
_cell.angle_gamma   90.00
#
_symmetry.space_group_name_H-M   'P 1'
#
loop_
_entity.id
_entity.type
_entity.pdbx_description
1 polymer ?
#
loop_
_entity_poly.entity_id
_entity_poly.type
_entity_poly.pdbx_seq_one_letter_code
_entity_poly.pdbx_strand_id
1 'polypeptide(L)' 'LPKALDLDRPKRARTTFSPDQLYQLESEFCRNQYLVGRERSQLAVKLGLSETQVKVWFQNRRTK' A
#
# COMPACT_ATOMS: atom_id res chain seq x y z
N LEU A 1 -23.08 -13.72 -18.56
CA LEU A 1 -23.48 -13.58 -17.15
C LEU A 1 -22.23 -13.39 -16.31
N PRO A 2 -21.97 -12.21 -15.72
CA PRO A 2 -20.79 -12.02 -14.89
C PRO A 2 -20.94 -12.84 -13.60
N LYS A 3 -19.88 -13.57 -13.26
CA LYS A 3 -19.79 -14.47 -12.11
C LYS A 3 -20.04 -13.68 -10.82
N ALA A 4 -20.77 -14.31 -9.90
CA ALA A 4 -21.14 -13.80 -8.59
C ALA A 4 -20.04 -12.94 -7.97
N LEU A 5 -20.37 -11.67 -7.69
CA LEU A 5 -19.49 -10.74 -6.99
C LEU A 5 -19.28 -11.29 -5.59
N ASP A 6 -18.02 -11.58 -5.24
CA ASP A 6 -17.50 -11.92 -3.91
C ASP A 6 -17.92 -10.87 -2.86
N LEU A 7 -19.19 -10.87 -2.45
CA LEU A 7 -19.76 -9.99 -1.44
C LEU A 7 -19.38 -10.45 -0.02
N ASP A 8 -18.80 -11.65 0.12
CA ASP A 8 -18.37 -12.24 1.39
C ASP A 8 -16.90 -11.95 1.74
N ARG A 9 -16.14 -11.25 0.89
CA ARG A 9 -14.81 -10.80 1.31
C ARG A 9 -14.99 -9.68 2.34
N PRO A 10 -14.53 -9.84 3.60
CA PRO A 10 -14.60 -8.77 4.58
C PRO A 10 -13.97 -7.52 3.96
N LYS A 11 -14.74 -6.44 3.86
CA LYS A 11 -14.21 -5.14 3.42
C LYS A 11 -13.07 -4.82 4.38
N ARG A 12 -11.83 -5.00 3.92
CA ARG A 12 -10.63 -4.75 4.73
C ARG A 12 -10.78 -3.35 5.29
N ALA A 13 -10.68 -3.23 6.62
CA ALA A 13 -10.81 -1.95 7.30
C ALA A 13 -9.91 -0.93 6.60
N ARG A 14 -10.49 0.23 6.29
CA ARG A 14 -9.79 1.29 5.57
C ARG A 14 -8.61 1.72 6.44
N THR A 15 -7.40 1.48 5.94
CA THR A 15 -6.18 1.87 6.67
C THR A 15 -6.04 3.38 6.61
N THR A 16 -5.94 4.03 7.77
CA THR A 16 -5.47 5.40 7.90
C THR A 16 -3.97 5.38 8.21
N PHE A 17 -3.18 6.09 7.41
CA PHE A 17 -1.75 6.25 7.65
C PHE A 17 -1.50 7.46 8.54
N SER A 18 -0.55 7.36 9.46
CA SER A 18 -0.10 8.52 10.23
C SER A 18 0.65 9.53 9.33
N PRO A 19 0.78 10.80 9.75
CA PRO A 19 1.56 11.78 9.00
C PRO A 19 3.01 11.35 8.75
N ASP A 20 3.66 10.71 9.74
CA ASP A 20 5.02 10.17 9.58
C ASP A 20 5.07 9.05 8.53
N GLN A 21 4.10 8.13 8.56
CA GLN A 21 4.02 7.06 7.57
C GLN A 21 3.83 7.62 6.16
N LEU A 22 2.96 8.63 5.99
CA LEU A 22 2.76 9.30 4.71
C LEU A 22 4.04 9.98 4.22
N TYR A 23 4.72 10.72 5.10
CA TYR A 23 5.98 11.38 4.75
C TYR A 23 7.03 10.39 4.24
N GLN A 24 7.20 9.26 4.94
CA GLN A 24 8.16 8.24 4.53
C GLN A 24 7.73 7.52 3.23
N LEU A 25 6.44 7.22 3.06
CA LEU A 25 5.90 6.64 1.83
C LEU A 25 6.13 7.58 0.63
N GLU A 26 5.90 8.88 0.80
CA GLU A 26 6.15 9.88 -0.23
C GLU A 26 7.65 10.05 -0.52
N SER A 27 8.49 10.05 0.52
CA SER A 27 9.95 10.13 0.35
C SER A 27 10.48 8.96 -0.48
N GLU A 28 10.06 7.74 -0.18
CA GLU A 28 10.44 6.56 -0.96
C GLU A 28 9.84 6.59 -2.37
N PHE A 29 8.60 7.06 -2.54
CA PHE A 29 7.99 7.22 -3.86
C PHE A 29 8.73 8.21 -4.76
N CYS A 30 9.22 9.31 -4.20
CA CYS A 30 10.04 10.29 -4.92
C CYS A 30 11.38 9.68 -5.38
N ARG A 31 11.93 8.71 -4.64
CA ARG A 31 13.15 7.99 -5.01
C ARG A 31 12.89 6.92 -6.06
N ASN A 32 11.81 6.15 -5.88
CA ASN A 32 11.43 5.06 -6.76
C ASN A 32 9.91 4.85 -6.74
N GLN A 33 9.26 5.03 -7.90
CA GLN A 33 7.80 4.89 -8.04
C GLN A 33 7.32 3.42 -8.08
N TYR A 34 8.26 2.46 -8.16
CA TYR A 34 7.98 1.03 -8.29
C TYR A 34 8.84 0.21 -7.32
N LEU A 35 8.25 -0.19 -6.19
CA LEU A 35 8.93 -1.06 -5.24
C LEU A 35 9.02 -2.50 -5.75
N VAL A 36 10.22 -3.09 -5.64
CA VAL A 36 10.41 -4.54 -5.75
C VAL A 36 10.16 -5.24 -4.41
N GLY A 37 10.03 -6.57 -4.43
CA GLY A 37 9.65 -7.36 -3.24
C GLY A 37 10.48 -7.03 -1.99
N ARG A 38 11.82 -6.98 -2.13
CA ARG A 38 12.72 -6.67 -1.01
C ARG A 38 12.52 -5.28 -0.44
N GLU A 39 12.46 -4.26 -1.29
CA GLU A 39 12.26 -2.86 -0.87
C GLU A 39 10.90 -2.69 -0.18
N ARG A 40 9.86 -3.34 -0.72
CA ARG A 40 8.52 -3.35 -0.15
C ARG A 40 8.49 -3.99 1.23
N SER A 41 9.11 -5.15 1.42
CA SER A 41 9.18 -5.81 2.73
C SER A 41 9.92 -4.94 3.74
N GLN A 42 11.03 -4.30 3.35
CA GLN A 42 11.78 -3.40 4.23
C GLN A 42 10.96 -2.18 4.64
N LEU A 43 10.29 -1.54 3.68
CA LEU A 43 9.46 -0.37 3.96
C LEU A 43 8.24 -0.73 4.83
N ALA A 44 7.64 -1.89 4.60
CA ALA A 44 6.54 -2.42 5.41
C ALA A 44 6.95 -2.60 6.87
N VAL A 45 8.09 -3.26 7.12
CA VAL A 45 8.64 -3.44 8.47
C VAL A 45 8.96 -2.10 9.13
N LYS A 46 9.61 -1.19 8.40
CA LYS A 46 9.98 0.15 8.91
C LYS A 46 8.77 0.97 9.36
N LEU A 47 7.65 0.86 8.65
CA LEU A 47 6.45 1.64 8.91
C LEU A 47 5.42 0.92 9.78
N GLY A 48 5.68 -0.32 10.19
CA GLY A 48 4.70 -1.16 10.90
C GLY A 48 3.46 -1.46 10.06
N LEU A 49 3.63 -1.56 8.74
CA LEU A 49 2.57 -1.84 7.77
C LEU A 49 2.73 -3.24 7.18
N SER A 50 1.68 -3.75 6.57
CA SER A 50 1.77 -4.93 5.71
C SER A 50 2.30 -4.57 4.32
N GLU A 51 2.99 -5.51 3.66
CA GLU A 51 3.41 -5.36 2.27
C GLU A 51 2.23 -5.03 1.33
N THR A 52 1.03 -5.53 1.64
CA THR A 52 -0.16 -5.23 0.85
C THR A 52 -0.58 -3.77 0.97
N GLN A 53 -0.53 -3.18 2.18
CA GLN A 53 -0.84 -1.77 2.38
C GLN A 53 0.15 -0.88 1.63
N VAL A 54 1.45 -1.19 1.71
CA VAL A 54 2.50 -0.48 0.95
C VAL A 54 2.24 -0.61 -0.55
N LYS A 55 1.97 -1.83 -1.05
CA LYS A 55 1.67 -2.07 -2.47
C LYS A 55 0.46 -1.25 -2.94
N VAL A 56 -0.64 -1.27 -2.19
CA VAL A 56 -1.87 -0.54 -2.55
C VAL A 56 -1.64 0.96 -2.51
N TRP A 57 -0.89 1.47 -1.51
CA TRP A 57 -0.56 2.88 -1.45
C TRP A 57 0.25 3.32 -2.68
N PHE A 58 1.30 2.58 -3.05
CA PHE A 58 2.11 2.89 -4.25
C PHE A 58 1.28 2.81 -5.54
N GLN A 59 0.36 1.85 -5.63
CA GLN A 59 -0.55 1.74 -6.77
C GLN A 59 -1.49 2.95 -6.84
N ASN A 60 -2.13 3.33 -5.73
CA ASN A 60 -3.00 4.50 -5.66
C ASN A 60 -2.24 5.79 -5.92
N ARG A 61 -0.97 5.88 -5.47
CA ARG A 61 -0.15 7.08 -5.65
C ARG A 61 0.24 7.33 -7.11
N ARG A 62 0.40 6.28 -7.93
CA ARG A 62 0.64 6.40 -9.37
C ARG A 62 -0.61 6.78 -10.17
N THR A 63 -1.78 6.33 -9.73
CA THR A 63 -3.06 6.64 -10.39
C THR A 63 -3.57 8.05 -10.06
N LYS A 64 -2.99 8.69 -9.04
CA LYS A 64 -3.37 10.01 -8.55
C LYS A 64 -2.46 11.09 -9.13
#